data_AF-A0A1J5GUQ3-F1
#
_entry.id   AF-A0A1J5GUQ3-F1
#
_cell.length_a   1.000
_cell.length_b   1.000
_cell.length_c   1.000
_cell.angle_alpha   90.00
_cell.angle_beta   90.00
_cell.angle_gamma   90.00
#
_symmetry.space_group_name_H-M   'P 1'
#
loop_
_entity.id
_entity.type
_entity.pdbx_description
1 polymer ?
#
loop_
_entity_poly.entity_id
_entity_poly.type
_entity_poly.pdbx_seq_one_letter_code
_entity_poly.pdbx_strand_id
1 'polypeptide(L)'
;MYFIGNIFLNILRSAMNSIKIVIEHHEDGYIGYPLGFVRGAIVGQGDTYVAALKDTESAIQFFIEHYGKDEFLEHLAGGNSTIDAYIAEAAIS
;
A
#
# COMPACT_ATOMS: atom_id res chain seq x y z
N MET A 1 15.06 -25.98 -19.08
CA MET A 1 13.69 -25.98 -18.51
C MET A 1 13.57 -25.31 -17.13
N TYR A 2 14.63 -25.26 -16.31
CA TYR A 2 14.59 -24.63 -14.96
C TYR A 2 14.65 -23.08 -14.92
N PHE A 3 15.07 -22.41 -16.00
CA PHE A 3 15.26 -20.96 -16.02
C PHE A 3 13.94 -20.17 -16.08
N ILE A 4 12.96 -20.66 -16.83
CA ILE A 4 11.64 -20.01 -16.97
C ILE A 4 10.83 -20.14 -15.66
N GLY A 5 10.97 -21.26 -14.96
CA GLY A 5 10.28 -21.51 -13.68
C GLY A 5 10.69 -20.52 -12.58
N ASN A 6 11.99 -20.24 -12.42
CA ASN A 6 12.48 -19.29 -11.41
C ASN A 6 12.13 -17.84 -11.74
N ILE A 7 12.14 -17.46 -13.03
CA ILE A 7 11.71 -16.12 -13.45
C ILE A 7 10.22 -15.95 -13.18
N PHE A 8 9.40 -16.94 -13.52
CA PHE A 8 7.96 -16.88 -13.28
C PHE A 8 7.63 -16.85 -11.78
N LEU A 9 8.32 -17.66 -10.97
CA LEU A 9 8.17 -17.62 -9.51
C LEU A 9 8.63 -16.29 -8.91
N ASN A 10 9.71 -15.69 -9.42
CA ASN A 10 10.19 -14.38 -8.96
C ASN A 10 9.26 -13.25 -9.41
N ILE A 11 8.65 -13.34 -10.59
CA ILE A 11 7.64 -12.37 -11.05
C ILE A 11 6.38 -12.50 -10.18
N LEU A 12 5.93 -13.72 -9.86
CA LEU A 12 4.82 -13.94 -8.94
C LEU A 12 5.14 -13.51 -7.49
N ARG A 13 6.36 -13.75 -7.00
CA ARG A 13 6.82 -13.21 -5.70
C ARG A 13 6.97 -11.69 -5.73
N SER A 14 7.35 -11.10 -6.87
CA SER A 14 7.40 -9.65 -7.06
C SER A 14 5.99 -9.05 -7.08
N ALA A 15 5.01 -9.73 -7.67
CA ALA A 15 3.61 -9.35 -7.61
C ALA A 15 3.04 -9.42 -6.17
N MET A 16 3.63 -10.26 -5.30
CA MET A 16 3.36 -10.27 -3.85
C MET A 16 4.11 -9.18 -3.06
N ASN A 17 4.97 -8.36 -3.69
CA ASN A 17 5.71 -7.27 -3.02
C ASN A 17 5.16 -5.86 -3.36
N SER A 18 4.12 -5.75 -4.18
CA SER A 18 3.50 -4.44 -4.46
C SER A 18 2.37 -4.16 -3.47
N ILE A 19 2.44 -3.02 -2.79
CA ILE A 19 1.39 -2.52 -1.91
C ILE A 19 0.50 -1.58 -2.73
N LYS A 20 -0.83 -1.72 -2.59
CA LYS A 20 -1.77 -0.77 -3.19
C LYS A 20 -1.89 0.44 -2.28
N ILE A 21 -1.72 1.65 -2.83
CA ILE A 21 -1.88 2.91 -2.12
C ILE A 21 -3.10 3.63 -2.70
N VAL A 22 -4.00 4.10 -1.83
CA VAL A 22 -5.08 5.02 -2.19
C VAL A 22 -4.53 6.43 -2.05
N ILE A 23 -4.74 7.26 -3.07
CA ILE A 23 -4.47 8.70 -3.01
C ILE A 23 -5.81 9.44 -3.19
N GLU A 24 -6.18 10.23 -2.19
CA GLU A 24 -7.35 11.10 -2.21
C GLU A 24 -6.92 12.54 -2.51
N HIS A 25 -7.75 13.24 -3.28
CA HIS A 25 -7.56 14.66 -3.58
C HIS A 25 -8.60 15.48 -2.82
N HIS A 26 -8.13 16.48 -2.08
CA HIS A 26 -8.90 17.42 -1.29
C HIS A 26 -8.58 18.86 -1.73
N GLU A 27 -9.36 19.83 -1.26
CA GLU A 27 -9.15 21.25 -1.62
C GLU A 27 -7.79 21.79 -1.14
N ASP A 28 -7.23 21.21 -0.09
CA ASP A 28 -5.99 21.58 0.58
C ASP A 28 -4.78 20.70 0.19
N GLY A 29 -4.97 19.72 -0.71
CA GLY A 29 -3.88 18.89 -1.21
C GLY A 29 -4.27 17.43 -1.41
N TYR A 30 -3.28 16.54 -1.32
CA TYR A 30 -3.44 15.11 -1.53
C TYR A 30 -3.03 14.34 -0.27
N ILE A 31 -3.77 13.29 0.04
CA ILE A 31 -3.49 12.37 1.14
C ILE A 31 -3.36 10.96 0.58
N GLY A 32 -2.38 10.20 1.06
CA GLY A 32 -2.11 8.85 0.62
C GLY A 32 -1.97 7.86 1.77
N TYR A 33 -2.50 6.64 1.59
CA TYR A 33 -2.39 5.58 2.60
C TYR A 33 -2.43 4.18 1.98
N PRO A 34 -1.77 3.18 2.59
CA PRO A 34 -1.78 1.81 2.12
C PRO A 34 -3.15 1.15 2.34
N LEU A 35 -3.70 0.57 1.28
CA LEU A 35 -4.94 -0.16 1.31
C LEU A 35 -4.78 -1.46 2.11
N GLY A 36 -5.75 -1.76 2.99
CA GLY A 36 -5.77 -3.00 3.77
C GLY A 36 -4.94 -2.96 5.06
N PHE A 37 -4.33 -1.83 5.40
CA PHE A 37 -3.59 -1.67 6.65
C PHE A 37 -4.56 -1.48 7.83
N VAL A 38 -4.61 -2.43 8.75
CA VAL A 38 -5.66 -2.50 9.79
C VAL A 38 -5.24 -2.02 11.18
N ARG A 39 -3.94 -1.79 11.41
CA ARG A 39 -3.39 -1.43 12.72
C ARG A 39 -2.34 -0.33 12.55
N GLY A 40 -2.35 0.67 13.43
CA GLY A 40 -1.47 1.84 13.28
C GLY A 40 -1.93 2.81 12.18
N ALA A 41 -1.10 3.82 11.91
CA ALA A 41 -1.37 4.83 10.89
C ALA A 41 -0.11 5.02 10.03
N ILE A 42 -0.21 4.66 8.75
CA ILE A 42 0.73 5.06 7.70
C ILE A 42 -0.04 6.01 6.79
N VAL A 43 0.37 7.27 6.78
CA VAL A 43 -0.23 8.32 5.97
C VAL A 43 0.89 9.13 5.36
N GLY A 44 0.73 9.50 4.10
CA GLY A 44 1.53 10.52 3.44
C GLY A 44 0.66 11.65 2.93
N GLN A 45 1.24 12.82 2.71
CA GLN A 45 0.54 14.01 2.24
C GLN A 45 1.39 14.81 1.25
N GLY A 46 0.76 15.68 0.48
CA GLY A 46 1.47 16.69 -0.30
C GLY A 46 0.57 17.49 -1.23
N ASP A 47 1.10 18.61 -1.72
CA ASP A 47 0.36 19.54 -2.59
C ASP A 47 0.07 18.97 -3.99
N THR A 48 0.67 17.82 -4.32
CA THR A 48 0.47 17.13 -5.60
C THR A 48 0.32 15.62 -5.38
N TYR A 49 -0.36 14.96 -6.33
CA TYR A 49 -0.44 13.49 -6.37
C TYR A 49 0.93 12.81 -6.17
N VAL A 50 1.96 13.29 -6.89
CA VAL A 50 3.31 12.71 -6.83
C VAL A 50 3.97 12.94 -5.47
N ALA A 51 3.75 14.10 -4.86
CA ALA A 51 4.29 14.41 -3.54
C ALA A 51 3.67 13.50 -2.47
N ALA A 52 2.34 13.37 -2.45
CA ALA A 52 1.65 12.48 -1.52
C ALA A 52 2.06 11.01 -1.70
N LEU A 53 2.17 10.53 -2.94
CA LEU A 53 2.64 9.16 -3.20
C LEU A 53 4.04 8.90 -2.62
N LYS A 54 5.00 9.81 -2.88
CA LYS A 54 6.37 9.69 -2.37
C LYS A 54 6.44 9.77 -0.85
N ASP A 55 5.60 10.62 -0.25
CA ASP A 55 5.52 10.75 1.20
C ASP A 55 4.95 9.47 1.82
N THR A 56 3.91 8.87 1.22
CA THR A 56 3.38 7.57 1.65
C THR A 56 4.41 6.45 1.49
N GLU A 57 5.14 6.38 0.38
CA GLU A 57 6.23 5.43 0.18
C GLU A 57 7.32 5.57 1.26
N SER A 58 7.67 6.80 1.61
CA SER A 58 8.64 7.11 2.67
C SER A 58 8.15 6.69 4.05
N ALA A 59 6.87 6.92 4.35
CA ALA A 59 6.25 6.47 5.60
C ALA A 59 6.21 4.95 5.73
N ILE A 60 5.93 4.23 4.64
CA ILE A 60 6.01 2.76 4.58
C ILE A 60 7.45 2.30 4.84
N GLN A 61 8.42 2.90 4.15
CA GLN A 61 9.83 2.55 4.31
C GLN A 61 10.29 2.78 5.75
N PHE A 62 9.94 3.92 6.36
CA PHE A 62 10.24 4.22 7.75
C PHE A 62 9.65 3.18 8.72
N PHE A 63 8.39 2.78 8.50
CA PHE A 63 7.76 1.74 9.30
C PHE A 63 8.54 0.41 9.20
N ILE A 64 8.90 -0.01 7.99
CA ILE A 64 9.66 -1.25 7.76
C ILE A 64 11.06 -1.17 8.41
N GLU A 65 11.73 -0.02 8.32
CA GLU A 65 13.05 0.19 8.93
C GLU A 65 13.00 0.16 10.46
N HIS A 66 11.94 0.72 11.05
CA HIS A 66 11.81 0.85 12.50
C HIS A 66 11.23 -0.41 13.16
N TYR A 67 10.21 -1.02 12.55
CA TYR A 67 9.45 -2.14 13.14
C TYR A 67 9.70 -3.47 12.45
N GLY A 68 10.29 -3.48 11.25
CA GLY A 68 10.55 -4.67 10.47
C GLY A 68 9.48 -4.98 9.42
N LYS A 69 9.90 -5.69 8.37
CA LYS A 69 9.02 -6.06 7.24
C LYS A 69 7.92 -7.03 7.65
N ASP A 70 8.21 -7.96 8.57
CA ASP A 70 7.23 -8.95 9.01
C ASP A 70 6.07 -8.29 9.77
N GLU A 71 6.39 -7.33 10.65
CA GLU A 71 5.38 -6.51 11.34
C GLU A 71 4.50 -5.76 10.34
N PHE A 72 5.11 -5.12 9.32
CA PHE A 72 4.38 -4.43 8.27
C PHE A 72 3.42 -5.37 7.51
N LEU A 73 3.89 -6.57 7.15
CA LEU A 73 3.06 -7.56 6.45
C LEU A 73 1.94 -8.10 7.32
N GLU A 74 2.16 -8.32 8.62
CA GLU A 74 1.10 -8.69 9.55
C GLU A 74 0.04 -7.59 9.67
N HIS A 75 0.45 -6.31 9.66
CA HIS A 75 -0.46 -5.17 9.72
C HIS A 75 -1.24 -4.93 8.42
N LEU A 76 -0.64 -5.26 7.27
CA LEU A 76 -1.27 -5.16 5.95
C LEU A 76 -2.18 -6.35 5.62
N ALA A 77 -1.82 -7.54 6.11
CA ALA A 77 -2.57 -8.76 5.83
C ALA A 77 -3.57 -9.08 6.94
N GLY A 78 -3.32 -8.77 8.21
CA GLY A 78 -4.22 -9.10 9.32
C GLY A 78 -4.67 -10.57 9.38
N GLY A 79 -3.98 -11.49 8.69
CA GLY A 79 -4.40 -12.88 8.46
C GLY A 79 -5.23 -13.17 7.19
N ASN A 80 -5.60 -12.16 6.40
CA ASN A 80 -6.30 -12.26 5.10
C ASN A 80 -5.83 -11.15 4.15
N SER A 81 -4.97 -11.48 3.18
CA SER A 81 -4.60 -10.57 2.09
C SER A 81 -5.85 -9.97 1.45
N THR A 82 -5.97 -8.65 1.39
CA THR A 82 -7.09 -7.97 0.74
C THR A 82 -7.35 -8.56 -0.64
N ILE A 83 -8.47 -9.27 -0.80
CA ILE A 83 -8.83 -9.98 -2.03
C ILE A 83 -9.19 -8.94 -3.10
N ASP A 84 -10.07 -8.01 -2.75
CA ASP A 84 -10.52 -6.91 -3.60
C ASP A 84 -10.76 -5.64 -2.79
N ALA A 85 -10.73 -4.49 -3.47
CA ALA A 85 -11.25 -3.23 -2.95
C ALA A 85 -12.08 -2.54 -4.04
N TYR A 86 -13.21 -1.98 -3.62
CA TYR A 86 -14.18 -1.34 -4.50
C TYR A 86 -14.37 0.12 -4.04
N ILE A 87 -14.31 1.04 -5.00
CA ILE A 87 -14.69 2.45 -4.80
C ILE A 87 -16.08 2.60 -5.41
N ALA A 88 -17.04 3.10 -4.63
CA ALA A 88 -18.41 3.29 -5.08
C ALA A 88 -18.98 4.60 -4.53
N GLU A 89 -19.77 5.27 -5.36
CA GLU A 89 -20.55 6.44 -4.93
C GLU A 89 -21.84 5.98 -4.25
N ALA A 90 -22.22 6.64 -3.16
CA ALA A 90 -23.47 6.40 -2.46
C ALA A 90 -24.26 7.71 -2.34
N ALA A 91 -25.57 7.65 -2.62
CA ALA A 91 -26.45 8.77 -2.34
C ALA A 91 -26.63 8.90 -0.82
N ILE A 92 -26.30 10.07 -0.27
CA ILE A 92 -26.55 10.38 1.14
C ILE A 92 -27.91 11.08 1.22
N SER A 93 -28.86 10.49 1.94
CA SER A 93 -30.19 11.06 2.23
C SER A 93 -30.22 11.81 3.54
#